data_AF-A0A6J4SI68-F1
#
_entry.id   AF-A0A6J4SI68-F1
#
_cell.length_a   1.000
_cell.length_b   1.000
_cell.length_c   1.000
_cell.angle_alpha   90.00
_cell.angle_beta   90.00
_cell.angle_gamma   90.00
#
_symmetry.space_group_name_H-M   'P 1'
#
loop_
_entity.id
_entity.type
_entity.pdbx_description
1 polymer ?
#
loop_
_entity_poly.entity_id
_entity_poly.type
_entity_poly.pdbx_seq_one_letter_code
_entity_poly.pdbx_strand_id
1 'polypeptide(L)'
;SLLSRDGRPLRGDPDLPATARPAADPTVLVGSAVPDPDGGLPWAMRVFGNPLGEQCIALGRLRDGTIGRLKRGEFGPLPPDTGGVCDDVAERGVVASAERRTTPQRRTIVYGLAEGRARVTVRVAGERRSARPGALGSFIFVFRGTRDLRGAELRTTRDGRPVVLRLG
;
A
#
# COMPACT_ATOMS: atom_id res chain seq x y z
N SER A 1 12.19 -16.42 -31.10
CA SER A 1 10.93 -17.08 -31.49
C SER A 1 10.92 -18.51 -31.03
N LEU A 2 9.93 -18.85 -30.21
CA LEU A 2 9.54 -20.23 -29.89
C LEU A 2 8.50 -20.65 -30.97
N LEU A 3 8.60 -21.86 -31.51
CA LEU A 3 7.74 -22.37 -32.59
C LEU A 3 6.65 -23.30 -32.02
N SER A 4 5.45 -23.28 -32.62
CA SER A 4 4.39 -24.27 -32.39
C SER A 4 4.67 -25.58 -33.15
N ARG A 5 4.04 -26.69 -32.74
CA ARG A 5 4.24 -28.05 -33.27
C ARG A 5 3.99 -28.24 -34.78
N ASP A 6 3.38 -27.26 -35.46
CA ASP A 6 3.06 -27.33 -36.89
C ASP A 6 3.98 -26.45 -37.78
N GLY A 7 5.08 -25.94 -37.24
CA GLY A 7 6.14 -25.27 -38.02
C GLY A 7 5.79 -23.91 -38.62
N ARG A 8 4.66 -23.29 -38.25
CA ARG A 8 4.31 -21.93 -38.68
C ARG A 8 4.93 -20.89 -37.74
N PRO A 9 5.51 -19.79 -38.26
CA PRO A 9 5.95 -18.68 -37.43
C PRO A 9 4.75 -18.07 -36.73
N LEU A 10 4.79 -18.00 -35.39
CA LEU A 10 3.85 -17.17 -34.63
C LEU A 10 4.07 -15.73 -35.08
N ARG A 11 3.17 -15.19 -35.90
CA ARG A 11 3.07 -13.75 -36.11
C ARG A 11 2.81 -13.16 -34.73
N GLY A 12 3.71 -12.30 -34.27
CA GLY A 12 3.40 -11.42 -33.14
C GLY A 12 2.17 -10.61 -33.54
N ASP A 13 1.11 -10.71 -32.74
CA ASP A 13 -0.09 -9.91 -32.94
C ASP A 13 0.29 -8.43 -32.79
N PRO A 14 0.16 -7.58 -33.83
CA PRO A 14 0.48 -6.17 -33.72
C PRO A 14 -0.66 -5.34 -33.10
N ASP A 15 -1.73 -5.97 -32.61
CA ASP A 15 -3.01 -5.33 -32.27
C ASP A 15 -3.36 -5.39 -30.77
N LEU A 16 -2.37 -5.26 -29.88
CA LEU A 16 -2.67 -4.84 -28.51
C LEU A 16 -2.75 -3.30 -28.47
N PRO A 17 -3.94 -2.70 -28.31
CA PRO A 17 -4.00 -1.26 -28.08
C PRO A 17 -3.22 -0.93 -26.81
N ALA A 18 -2.44 0.16 -26.83
CA ALA A 18 -1.71 0.70 -25.69
C ALA A 18 -2.61 1.20 -24.53
N THR A 19 -3.86 0.73 -24.46
CA THR A 19 -4.91 1.16 -23.54
C THR A 19 -5.75 0.00 -22.99
N ALA A 20 -5.22 -1.22 -22.92
CA ALA A 20 -5.77 -2.21 -21.98
C ALA A 20 -5.32 -1.84 -20.55
N ARG A 21 -5.78 -0.68 -20.05
CA ARG A 21 -5.74 -0.38 -18.61
C ARG A 21 -6.75 -1.32 -17.96
N PRO A 22 -6.34 -2.25 -17.08
CA PRO A 22 -7.29 -2.82 -16.16
C PRO A 22 -7.71 -1.67 -15.24
N ALA A 23 -8.90 -1.13 -15.43
CA ALA A 23 -9.53 -0.29 -14.43
C ALA A 23 -9.99 -1.21 -13.30
N ALA A 24 -9.06 -1.64 -12.45
CA ALA A 24 -9.44 -2.09 -11.12
C ALA A 24 -10.12 -0.89 -10.46
N ASP A 25 -11.41 -1.01 -10.16
CA ASP A 25 -12.15 0.01 -9.42
C ASP A 25 -11.38 0.30 -8.13
N PRO A 26 -10.76 1.48 -7.97
CA PRO A 26 -9.83 1.73 -6.89
C PRO A 26 -10.61 1.79 -5.58
N THR A 27 -10.62 0.68 -4.86
CA THR A 27 -11.35 0.59 -3.60
C THR A 27 -10.62 1.43 -2.55
N VAL A 28 -11.24 2.54 -2.17
CA VAL A 28 -10.86 3.28 -0.97
C VAL A 28 -11.32 2.48 0.23
N LEU A 29 -10.38 2.06 1.08
CA LEU A 29 -10.71 1.30 2.28
C LEU A 29 -11.08 2.23 3.45
N VAL A 30 -12.24 2.88 3.35
CA VAL A 30 -12.74 3.81 4.38
C VAL A 30 -12.76 3.18 5.79
N GLY A 31 -13.17 1.91 5.89
CA GLY A 31 -13.21 1.16 7.15
C GLY A 31 -11.83 0.84 7.76
N SER A 32 -10.74 1.12 7.06
CA SER A 32 -9.36 0.97 7.55
C SER A 32 -8.71 2.31 7.95
N ALA A 33 -9.48 3.40 7.91
CA ALA A 33 -8.95 4.73 8.20
C ALA A 33 -8.43 4.85 9.63
N VAL A 34 -7.28 5.49 9.79
CA VAL A 34 -6.62 5.71 11.08
C VAL A 34 -6.62 7.21 11.39
N PRO A 35 -7.12 7.64 12.56
CA PRO A 35 -7.09 9.05 12.95
C PRO A 35 -5.67 9.64 12.91
N ASP A 36 -5.55 10.89 12.48
CA ASP A 36 -4.29 11.61 12.67
C ASP A 36 -4.12 11.94 14.16
N PRO A 37 -2.95 11.68 14.75
CA PRO A 37 -2.74 11.87 16.18
C PRO A 37 -2.85 13.32 16.66
N ASP A 38 -2.78 14.32 15.77
CA ASP A 38 -2.95 15.74 16.12
C ASP A 38 -4.24 16.33 15.54
N GLY A 39 -5.26 15.48 15.27
CA GLY A 39 -6.60 15.93 14.88
C GLY A 39 -6.76 16.35 13.41
N GLY A 40 -5.76 16.11 12.56
CA GLY A 40 -5.90 16.29 11.11
C GLY A 40 -6.82 15.26 10.44
N LEU A 41 -7.07 15.42 9.13
CA LEU A 41 -7.83 14.45 8.33
C LEU A 41 -7.27 13.02 8.54
N PRO A 42 -8.13 12.00 8.69
CA PRO A 42 -7.68 10.62 8.87
C PRO A 42 -6.76 10.17 7.74
N TRP A 43 -5.87 9.23 8.04
CA TRP A 43 -5.08 8.53 7.04
C TRP A 43 -5.86 7.33 6.52
N ALA A 44 -5.85 7.12 5.22
CA ALA A 44 -6.43 5.95 4.58
C ALA A 44 -5.57 5.51 3.40
N MET A 45 -5.83 4.30 2.93
CA MET A 45 -5.16 3.75 1.75
C MET A 45 -6.15 3.32 0.68
N ARG A 46 -5.69 3.44 -0.55
CA ARG A 46 -6.34 2.93 -1.75
C ARG A 46 -5.61 1.66 -2.15
N VAL A 47 -6.36 0.59 -2.40
CA VAL A 47 -5.83 -0.68 -2.92
C VAL A 47 -6.31 -0.85 -4.36
N PHE A 48 -5.41 -1.19 -5.26
CA PHE A 48 -5.70 -1.39 -6.67
C PHE A 48 -4.76 -2.43 -7.28
N GLY A 49 -5.22 -3.14 -8.31
CA GLY A 49 -4.37 -4.07 -9.05
C GLY A 49 -3.58 -3.36 -10.15
N ASN A 50 -2.46 -3.93 -10.57
CA ASN A 50 -1.76 -3.53 -11.80
C ASN A 50 -1.86 -4.61 -12.90
N PRO A 51 -1.44 -4.33 -14.14
CA PRO A 51 -1.50 -5.31 -15.23
C PRO A 51 -0.67 -6.58 -15.03
N LEU A 52 0.27 -6.59 -14.07
CA LEU A 52 1.07 -7.76 -13.72
C LEU A 52 0.38 -8.66 -12.68
N GLY A 53 -0.79 -8.28 -12.19
CA GLY A 53 -1.53 -9.02 -11.16
C GLY A 53 -1.12 -8.68 -9.73
N GLU A 54 -0.22 -7.72 -9.53
CA GLU A 54 0.24 -7.30 -8.20
C GLU A 54 -0.79 -6.41 -7.50
N GLN A 55 -0.76 -6.40 -6.17
CA GLN A 55 -1.55 -5.48 -5.36
C GLN A 55 -0.74 -4.22 -5.06
N CYS A 56 -1.26 -3.08 -5.50
CA CYS A 56 -0.68 -1.77 -5.26
C CYS A 56 -1.41 -1.03 -4.13
N ILE A 57 -0.65 -0.34 -3.30
CA ILE A 57 -1.16 0.52 -2.23
C ILE A 57 -0.72 1.96 -2.40
N ALA A 58 -1.67 2.90 -2.24
CA ALA A 58 -1.39 4.33 -2.19
C ALA A 58 -1.95 4.93 -0.90
N LEU A 59 -1.11 5.66 -0.17
CA LEU A 59 -1.48 6.35 1.07
C LEU A 59 -1.97 7.78 0.78
N GLY A 60 -3.00 8.21 1.51
CA GLY A 60 -3.43 9.61 1.52
C GLY A 60 -4.25 9.98 2.74
N ARG A 61 -4.77 11.20 2.71
CA ARG A 61 -5.75 11.71 3.67
C ARG A 61 -7.15 11.34 3.20
N LEU A 62 -8.06 11.04 4.11
CA LEU A 62 -9.45 10.74 3.83
C LEU A 62 -10.32 11.97 4.13
N ARG A 63 -11.18 12.36 3.18
CA ARG A 63 -12.23 13.36 3.36
C ARG A 63 -13.43 12.95 2.53
N ASP A 64 -14.60 12.84 3.15
CA ASP A 64 -15.88 12.54 2.49
C ASP A 64 -15.79 11.32 1.54
N GLY A 65 -15.21 10.23 2.04
CA GLY A 65 -15.02 8.99 1.27
C GLY A 65 -13.92 9.03 0.20
N THR A 66 -13.28 10.18 -0.01
CA THR A 66 -12.25 10.38 -1.03
C THR A 66 -10.86 10.37 -0.41
N ILE A 67 -9.90 9.67 -1.03
CA ILE A 67 -8.48 9.76 -0.66
C ILE A 67 -7.81 10.87 -1.47
N GLY A 68 -7.04 11.71 -0.78
CA GLY A 68 -6.34 12.85 -1.36
C GLY A 68 -5.03 13.20 -0.67
N ARG A 69 -4.43 14.30 -1.11
CA ARG A 69 -3.25 14.91 -0.49
C ARG A 69 -3.62 16.31 -0.02
N LEU A 70 -2.99 16.75 1.06
CA LEU A 70 -3.04 18.13 1.50
C LEU A 70 -1.86 18.91 0.89
N LYS A 71 -2.15 19.98 0.16
CA LYS A 71 -1.16 20.91 -0.39
C LYS A 71 -1.53 22.31 0.04
N ARG A 72 -0.66 22.98 0.81
CA ARG A 72 -0.92 24.32 1.37
C ARG A 72 -2.25 24.42 2.14
N GLY A 73 -2.60 23.38 2.88
CA GLY A 73 -3.85 23.31 3.65
C GLY A 73 -5.08 22.89 2.84
N GLU A 74 -5.00 22.87 1.52
CA GLU A 74 -6.09 22.45 0.64
C GLU A 74 -6.00 20.95 0.34
N PHE A 75 -7.15 20.29 0.37
CA PHE A 75 -7.25 18.88 -0.01
C PHE A 75 -7.53 18.77 -1.51
N GLY A 76 -6.67 18.04 -2.21
CA GLY A 76 -6.89 17.60 -3.59
C GLY A 76 -7.01 16.07 -3.65
N PRO A 77 -8.01 15.50 -4.35
CA PRO A 77 -8.11 14.05 -4.56
C PRO A 77 -6.84 13.46 -5.17
N LEU A 78 -6.54 12.20 -4.87
CA LEU A 78 -5.47 11.47 -5.54
C LEU A 78 -5.93 11.14 -6.97
N PRO A 79 -5.14 11.50 -8.01
CA PRO A 79 -5.39 11.07 -9.36
C PRO A 79 -5.53 9.53 -9.46
N PRO A 80 -6.38 9.00 -10.36
CA PRO A 80 -6.56 7.56 -10.52
C PRO A 80 -5.24 6.86 -10.89
N ASP A 81 -4.40 7.51 -11.68
CA ASP A 81 -3.07 7.05 -12.11
C ASP A 81 -1.95 7.29 -11.09
N THR A 82 -2.29 7.69 -9.85
CA THR A 82 -1.31 7.79 -8.77
C THR A 82 -0.65 6.43 -8.55
N GLY A 83 0.66 6.37 -8.80
CA GLY A 83 1.48 5.20 -8.50
C GLY A 83 1.43 4.82 -7.01
N GLY A 84 1.63 3.53 -6.75
CA GLY A 84 1.65 2.96 -5.41
C GLY A 84 2.88 2.09 -5.19
N VAL A 85 2.96 1.51 -4.00
CA VAL A 85 3.89 0.41 -3.74
C VAL A 85 3.18 -0.86 -4.16
N CYS A 86 3.74 -1.60 -5.11
CA CYS A 86 3.15 -2.80 -5.69
C CYS A 86 4.04 -4.00 -5.37
N ASP A 87 3.41 -5.12 -5.01
CA ASP A 87 4.08 -6.42 -4.85
C ASP A 87 3.02 -7.54 -4.88
N ASP A 88 3.47 -8.78 -4.97
CA ASP A 88 2.61 -9.95 -4.83
C ASP A 88 2.44 -10.30 -3.33
N VAL A 89 1.33 -9.88 -2.74
CA VAL A 89 1.00 -10.17 -1.34
C VAL A 89 0.75 -11.65 -1.10
N ALA A 90 0.24 -12.38 -2.09
CA ALA A 90 0.03 -13.81 -1.98
C ALA A 90 1.37 -14.56 -2.03
N GLU A 91 2.38 -14.08 -2.75
CA GLU A 91 3.71 -14.69 -2.72
C GLU A 91 4.49 -14.28 -1.46
N ARG A 92 4.49 -12.99 -1.10
CA ARG A 92 5.31 -12.42 -0.01
C ARG A 92 4.69 -12.57 1.38
N GLY A 93 3.37 -12.73 1.47
CA GLY A 93 2.60 -12.68 2.71
C GLY A 93 2.41 -11.28 3.28
N VAL A 94 3.20 -10.28 2.86
CA VAL A 94 3.06 -8.88 3.27
C VAL A 94 3.72 -7.96 2.24
N VAL A 95 3.05 -6.84 1.93
CA VAL A 95 3.65 -5.67 1.28
C VAL A 95 3.49 -4.49 2.21
N ALA A 96 4.56 -3.72 2.43
CA ALA A 96 4.49 -2.54 3.28
C ALA A 96 5.49 -1.47 2.85
N SER A 97 5.19 -0.24 3.25
CA SER A 97 6.09 0.88 3.07
C SER A 97 6.08 1.78 4.30
N ALA A 98 7.17 2.50 4.49
CA ALA A 98 7.32 3.53 5.51
C ALA A 98 7.59 4.88 4.84
N GLU A 99 6.74 5.85 5.11
CA GLU A 99 6.87 7.21 4.59
C GLU A 99 7.12 8.22 5.70
N ARG A 100 7.99 9.20 5.42
CA ARG A 100 8.15 10.40 6.23
C ARG A 100 7.45 11.56 5.53
N ARG A 101 6.39 12.09 6.14
CA ARG A 101 5.65 13.25 5.63
C ARG A 101 6.01 14.47 6.47
N THR A 102 6.29 15.60 5.81
CA THR A 102 6.66 16.86 6.49
C THR A 102 5.54 17.89 6.48
N THR A 103 4.51 17.69 5.66
CA THR A 103 3.40 18.62 5.45
C THR A 103 2.06 17.87 5.50
N PRO A 104 1.00 18.41 6.15
CA PRO A 104 1.01 19.63 6.96
C PRO A 104 1.75 19.47 8.30
N GLN A 105 1.70 18.29 8.92
CA GLN A 105 2.48 17.97 10.12
C GLN A 105 3.50 16.87 9.84
N ARG A 106 4.59 16.87 10.61
CA ARG A 106 5.61 15.83 10.55
C ARG A 106 5.05 14.49 11.04
N ARG A 107 5.14 13.45 10.21
CA ARG A 107 4.70 12.08 10.50
C ARG A 107 5.68 11.06 9.94
N THR A 108 5.79 9.94 10.64
CA THR A 108 6.25 8.68 10.07
C THR A 108 5.05 7.75 9.99
N ILE A 109 4.83 7.15 8.83
CA ILE A 109 3.63 6.36 8.57
C ILE A 109 4.08 5.03 7.99
N VAL A 110 3.69 3.94 8.63
CA VAL A 110 3.92 2.58 8.13
C VAL A 110 2.57 2.01 7.71
N TYR A 111 2.45 1.58 6.46
CA TYR A 111 1.18 1.10 5.90
C TYR A 111 1.43 -0.05 4.94
N GLY A 112 0.43 -0.90 4.75
CA GLY A 112 0.59 -2.10 3.95
C GLY A 112 -0.63 -3.01 3.87
N LEU A 113 -0.44 -4.13 3.19
CA LEU A 113 -1.34 -5.28 3.18
C LEU A 113 -0.59 -6.49 3.74
N ALA A 114 -1.25 -7.25 4.60
CA ALA A 114 -0.78 -8.52 5.12
C ALA A 114 -1.77 -9.62 4.73
N GLU A 115 -1.28 -10.77 4.36
CA GLU A 115 -2.11 -11.94 4.12
C GLU A 115 -2.75 -12.42 5.43
N GLY A 116 -4.05 -12.70 5.37
CA GLY A 116 -4.83 -13.19 6.51
C GLY A 116 -5.14 -12.13 7.56
N ARG A 117 -5.30 -12.58 8.82
CA ARG A 117 -5.77 -11.75 9.96
C ARG A 117 -4.77 -11.71 11.13
N ALA A 118 -3.56 -12.20 10.89
CA ALA A 118 -2.50 -12.20 11.87
C ALA A 118 -2.18 -10.77 12.33
N ARG A 119 -1.82 -10.61 13.61
CA ARG A 119 -1.46 -9.30 14.16
C ARG A 119 -0.18 -8.81 13.49
N VAL A 120 -0.26 -7.60 12.94
CA VAL A 120 0.91 -6.88 12.42
C VAL A 120 1.50 -6.07 13.56
N THR A 121 2.82 -6.20 13.75
CA THR A 121 3.59 -5.45 14.74
C THR A 121 4.67 -4.65 14.03
N VAL A 122 4.71 -3.34 14.28
CA VAL A 122 5.70 -2.43 13.72
C VAL A 122 6.57 -1.89 14.83
N ARG A 123 7.88 -1.86 14.61
CA ARG A 123 8.86 -1.19 15.47
C ARG A 123 9.56 -0.09 14.68
N VAL A 124 9.45 1.15 15.14
CA VAL A 124 10.06 2.34 14.52
C VAL A 124 10.71 3.17 15.63
N ALA A 125 12.01 3.48 15.50
CA ALA A 125 12.78 4.25 16.49
C ALA A 125 12.55 3.79 17.95
N GLY A 126 12.55 2.47 18.18
CA GLY A 126 12.32 1.85 19.49
C GLY A 126 10.84 1.77 19.92
N GLU A 127 9.94 2.53 19.30
CA GLU A 127 8.49 2.47 19.60
C GLU A 127 7.85 1.28 18.88
N ARG A 128 7.15 0.42 19.65
CA ARG A 128 6.41 -0.73 19.13
C ARG A 128 4.92 -0.46 19.10
N ARG A 129 4.27 -0.67 17.97
CA ARG A 129 2.81 -0.66 17.82
C ARG A 129 2.33 -1.95 17.19
N SER A 130 1.09 -2.35 17.47
CA SER A 130 0.50 -3.53 16.85
C SER A 130 -0.99 -3.34 16.60
N ALA A 131 -1.49 -3.94 15.52
CA ALA A 131 -2.89 -3.91 15.15
C ALA A 131 -3.26 -5.21 14.42
N ARG A 132 -4.54 -5.54 14.41
CA ARG A 132 -5.06 -6.54 13.45
C ARG A 132 -5.30 -5.82 12.13
N PRO A 133 -4.95 -6.42 10.99
CA PRO A 133 -5.33 -5.91 9.69
C PRO A 133 -6.85 -5.75 9.55
N GLY A 134 -7.26 -4.71 8.84
CA GLY A 134 -8.64 -4.42 8.48
C GLY A 134 -9.06 -5.13 7.19
N ALA A 135 -9.99 -4.51 6.46
CA ALA A 135 -10.45 -5.00 5.16
C ALA A 135 -9.27 -5.24 4.20
N LEU A 136 -9.33 -6.33 3.43
CA LEU A 136 -8.27 -6.76 2.50
C LEU A 136 -6.88 -6.97 3.16
N GLY A 137 -6.82 -7.20 4.47
CA GLY A 137 -5.52 -7.37 5.15
C GLY A 137 -4.77 -6.05 5.35
N SER A 138 -5.47 -4.93 5.30
CA SER A 138 -4.86 -3.60 5.28
C SER A 138 -4.51 -3.06 6.66
N PHE A 139 -3.41 -2.33 6.79
CA PHE A 139 -3.00 -1.70 8.05
C PHE A 139 -2.31 -0.36 7.85
N ILE A 140 -2.45 0.54 8.83
CA ILE A 140 -1.75 1.83 8.91
C ILE A 140 -1.32 2.08 10.36
N PHE A 141 -0.08 2.51 10.56
CA PHE A 141 0.47 2.98 11.82
C PHE A 141 1.00 4.40 11.64
N VAL A 142 0.47 5.35 12.42
CA VAL A 142 0.84 6.77 12.33
C VAL A 142 1.61 7.19 13.58
N PHE A 143 2.86 7.59 13.39
CA PHE A 143 3.75 8.09 14.45
C PHE A 143 3.89 9.61 14.34
N ARG A 144 3.86 10.30 15.49
CA ARG A 144 4.16 11.75 15.56
C ARG A 144 5.63 12.01 15.21
N GLY A 145 5.88 13.07 14.44
CA GLY A 145 7.22 13.50 14.04
C GLY A 145 7.83 12.65 12.92
N THR A 146 8.96 13.10 12.38
CA THR A 146 9.79 12.33 11.44
C THR A 146 10.75 11.44 12.24
N ARG A 147 10.41 10.17 12.39
CA ARG A 147 11.21 9.17 13.10
C ARG A 147 12.33 8.60 12.21
N ASP A 148 13.42 8.19 12.85
CA ASP A 148 14.47 7.39 12.21
C ASP A 148 13.92 6.01 11.83
N LEU A 149 14.18 5.59 10.60
CA LEU A 149 13.75 4.30 10.06
C LEU A 149 14.87 3.26 10.09
N ARG A 150 16.09 3.61 10.49
CA ARG A 150 17.18 2.63 10.64
C ARG A 150 16.78 1.54 11.63
N GLY A 151 16.79 0.29 11.16
CA GLY A 151 16.38 -0.86 11.95
C GLY A 151 14.87 -0.95 12.20
N ALA A 152 14.07 -0.13 11.52
CA ALA A 152 12.63 -0.26 11.53
C ALA A 152 12.22 -1.59 10.90
N GLU A 153 11.27 -2.26 11.53
CA GLU A 153 10.82 -3.57 11.08
C GLU A 153 9.33 -3.74 11.29
N LEU A 154 8.74 -4.53 10.40
CA LEU A 154 7.41 -5.07 10.51
C LEU A 154 7.52 -6.57 10.75
N ARG A 155 6.67 -7.09 11.64
CA ARG A 155 6.49 -8.52 11.89
C ARG A 155 5.03 -8.91 11.78
N THR A 156 4.78 -10.04 11.14
CA THR A 156 3.48 -10.72 11.11
C THR A 156 3.70 -12.24 11.07
N THR A 157 2.63 -13.02 10.92
CA THR A 157 2.72 -14.46 10.69
C THR A 157 1.90 -14.85 9.48
N ARG A 158 2.43 -15.77 8.68
CA ARG A 158 1.77 -16.41 7.54
C ARG A 158 1.83 -17.92 7.74
N ASP A 159 0.69 -18.59 7.74
CA ASP A 159 0.59 -20.06 7.95
C ASP A 159 1.36 -20.53 9.20
N GLY A 160 1.29 -19.74 10.28
CA GLY A 160 2.00 -19.98 11.54
C GLY A 160 3.51 -19.65 11.50
N ARG A 161 4.08 -19.30 10.35
CA ARG A 161 5.49 -18.92 10.20
C ARG A 161 5.68 -17.41 10.35
N PRO A 162 6.74 -16.96 11.05
CA PRO A 162 7.02 -15.54 11.18
C PRO A 162 7.46 -14.94 9.84
N VAL A 163 6.90 -13.77 9.51
CA VAL A 163 7.32 -12.93 8.39
C VAL A 163 7.89 -11.64 8.96
N VAL A 164 9.10 -11.26 8.53
CA VAL A 164 9.78 -10.05 8.97
C VAL A 164 10.17 -9.22 7.74
N LEU A 165 9.77 -7.96 7.72
CA LEU A 165 10.09 -7.01 6.67
C LEU A 165 10.88 -5.83 7.25
N ARG A 166 12.01 -5.48 6.63
CA ARG A 166 12.77 -4.27 6.96
C ARG A 166 12.17 -3.06 6.26
N LEU A 167 12.03 -1.95 6.99
CA LEU A 167 11.37 -0.73 6.52
C LEU A 167 12.33 0.44 6.28
N GLY A 168 13.63 0.25 6.55
CA GLY A 168 14.70 1.24 6.42
C GLY A 168 16.04 0.75 6.91
#